data_AF-A0A7J3TK89-F1
#
_entry.id   AF-A0A7J3TK89-F1
#
_cell.length_a   1.000
_cell.length_b   1.000
_cell.length_c   1.000
_cell.angle_alpha   90.00
_cell.angle_beta   90.00
_cell.angle_gamma   90.00
#
_symmetry.space_group_name_H-M   'P 1'
#
loop_
_entity.id
_entity.type
_entity.pdbx_description
1 polymer ?
#
loop_
_entity_poly.entity_id
_entity_poly.type
_entity_poly.pdbx_seq_one_letter_code
_entity_poly.pdbx_strand_id
1 'polypeptide(L)' 'MTDKKRAMKDPPIIAALFLHFPSIMLKLGFEFLKFKREAKKGGKIFRKELIEHGIDPKTASELSYIYLQSSNLQEYLP' A
#
# COMPACT_ATOMS: atom_id res chain seq x y z
N MET A 1 -5.71 40.75 40.99
CA MET A 1 -4.48 40.25 40.33
C MET A 1 -4.13 38.94 41.02
N THR A 2 -4.11 37.75 40.43
CA THR A 2 -4.26 37.26 39.06
C THR A 2 -4.64 35.78 39.25
N ASP A 3 -5.91 35.46 39.04
CA ASP A 3 -6.36 34.08 38.90
C ASP A 3 -6.06 33.66 37.45
N LYS A 4 -5.08 32.78 37.27
CA LYS A 4 -4.96 32.02 36.02
C LYS A 4 -4.57 30.60 36.34
N LYS A 5 -5.60 29.84 36.73
CA LYS A 5 -5.57 28.40 36.88
C LYS A 5 -4.92 27.72 35.68
N ARG A 6 -4.03 26.78 36.00
CA ARG A 6 -3.49 25.75 35.11
C ARG A 6 -4.62 25.11 34.30
N ALA A 7 -4.46 25.07 32.98
CA ALA A 7 -5.08 24.06 32.13
C ALA A 7 -4.30 23.96 30.81
N MET A 8 -3.08 23.41 30.87
CA MET A 8 -2.49 22.79 29.69
C MET A 8 -2.91 21.32 29.76
N LYS A 9 -4.13 21.03 29.32
CA LYS A 9 -4.70 19.68 29.21
C LYS A 9 -4.51 19.22 27.76
N ASP A 10 -3.35 18.63 27.51
CA ASP A 10 -2.92 17.84 26.34
C ASP A 10 -2.76 18.57 24.97
N PRO A 11 -1.64 18.36 24.23
CA PRO A 11 -1.44 17.10 23.52
C PRO A 11 0.03 16.64 23.42
N PRO A 12 0.64 16.07 24.47
CA PRO A 12 1.98 15.50 24.38
C PRO A 12 2.06 14.32 23.41
N ILE A 13 0.95 13.61 23.21
CA ILE A 13 0.89 12.40 22.39
C ILE A 13 0.90 12.73 20.89
N ILE A 14 0.14 13.74 20.44
CA ILE A 14 0.06 14.09 19.02
C ILE A 14 1.39 14.64 18.52
N ALA A 15 2.04 15.52 19.28
CA ALA A 15 3.36 16.05 18.96
C ALA A 15 4.45 14.96 18.92
N ALA A 16 4.41 13.99 19.84
CA ALA A 16 5.29 12.83 19.82
C ALA A 16 5.01 11.91 18.61
N LEU A 17 3.75 11.75 18.21
CA LEU A 17 3.36 10.98 17.01
C LEU A 17 3.90 11.63 15.73
N PHE A 18 3.87 12.97 15.64
CA PHE A 18 4.41 13.74 14.51
C PHE A 18 5.92 13.55 14.33
N LEU A 19 6.69 13.41 15.41
CA LEU A 19 8.14 13.13 15.33
C LEU A 19 8.44 11.75 14.72
N HIS A 20 7.56 10.76 14.93
CA HIS A 20 7.71 9.42 14.36
C HIS A 20 7.03 9.25 13.01
N PHE A 21 6.17 10.18 12.60
CA PHE A 21 5.43 10.16 11.35
C PHE A 21 6.30 9.94 10.11
N PRO A 22 7.49 10.57 9.95
CA PRO A 22 8.36 10.33 8.81
C PRO A 22 8.82 8.87 8.72
N SER A 23 9.20 8.27 9.86
CA SER A 23 9.64 6.87 9.91
C SER A 23 8.50 5.91 9.53
N ILE A 24 7.29 6.18 10.03
CA ILE A 24 6.10 5.40 9.72
C ILE A 24 5.79 5.47 8.22
N MET A 25 5.81 6.67 7.64
CA MET A 25 5.57 6.87 6.20
C MET A 25 6.62 6.18 5.34
N LEU A 26 7.89 6.21 5.73
CA LEU A 26 8.96 5.49 5.02
C LEU A 26 8.76 3.97 5.07
N LYS A 27 8.40 3.41 6.24
CA LYS A 27 8.10 1.98 6.38
C LYS A 27 6.90 1.57 5.53
N LEU A 28 5.82 2.35 5.58
CA LEU A 28 4.62 2.11 4.76
C LEU A 28 4.94 2.19 3.26
N GLY A 29 5.73 3.17 2.83
CA GLY A 29 6.18 3.29 1.45
C GLY A 29 7.02 2.09 1.01
N PHE A 30 7.93 1.62 1.86
CA PHE A 30 8.78 0.47 1.55
C PHE A 30 7.97 -0.83 1.44
N GLU A 31 7.04 -1.07 2.37
CA GLU A 31 6.14 -2.22 2.32
C GLU A 31 5.20 -2.15 1.11
N PHE A 32 4.71 -0.96 0.75
CA PHE A 32 3.92 -0.77 -0.46
C PHE A 32 4.71 -1.11 -1.73
N LEU A 33 5.97 -0.66 -1.83
CA LEU A 33 6.84 -1.02 -2.95
C LEU A 33 7.13 -2.52 -3.00
N LYS A 34 7.36 -3.15 -1.84
CA LYS A 34 7.55 -4.59 -1.72
C LYS A 34 6.31 -5.36 -2.19
N PHE A 35 5.12 -4.93 -1.75
CA PHE A 35 3.85 -5.49 -2.21
C PHE A 35 3.69 -5.38 -3.72
N LYS A 36 3.92 -4.19 -4.32
CA LYS A 36 3.87 -4.01 -5.78
C LYS A 36 4.88 -4.90 -6.52
N ARG A 37 6.07 -5.11 -5.95
CA ARG A 37 7.08 -6.01 -6.52
C ARG A 37 6.62 -7.47 -6.50
N GLU A 38 6.06 -7.93 -5.39
CA GLU A 38 5.56 -9.30 -5.27
C GLU A 38 4.32 -9.53 -6.16
N ALA A 39 3.39 -8.57 -6.23
CA ALA A 39 2.26 -8.63 -7.15
C ALA A 39 2.73 -8.78 -8.60
N LYS A 40 3.72 -8.00 -9.03
CA LYS A 40 4.33 -8.10 -10.37
C LYS A 40 4.97 -9.46 -10.63
N LYS A 41 5.63 -10.07 -9.64
CA LYS A 41 6.15 -11.44 -9.76
C LYS A 41 5.02 -12.44 -9.90
N GLY A 42 4.00 -12.35 -9.05
CA GLY A 42 2.81 -13.19 -9.10
C GLY A 42 2.11 -13.12 -10.46
N GLY A 43 1.89 -11.93 -11.01
CA GLY A 43 1.28 -11.76 -12.33
C GLY A 43 2.10 -12.40 -13.47
N LYS A 44 3.44 -12.40 -13.37
CA LYS A 44 4.31 -13.11 -14.33
C LYS A 44 4.17 -14.62 -14.24
N ILE A 45 4.14 -15.16 -13.03
CA ILE A 45 3.95 -16.60 -12.78
C ILE A 45 2.58 -17.03 -13.28
N PHE A 46 1.54 -16.31 -12.89
CA PHE A 46 0.17 -16.54 -13.34
C PHE A 46 0.06 -16.55 -14.86
N ARG A 47 0.61 -15.54 -15.55
CA ARG A 47 0.63 -15.52 -17.02
C ARG A 47 1.34 -16.72 -17.63
N LYS A 48 2.47 -17.13 -17.04
CA LYS A 48 3.23 -18.30 -17.49
C LYS A 48 2.40 -19.57 -17.36
N GLU A 49 1.75 -19.77 -16.22
CA GLU A 49 0.87 -20.92 -15.98
C GLU A 49 -0.31 -20.94 -16.96
N LEU A 50 -0.96 -19.80 -17.22
CA LEU A 50 -2.05 -19.73 -18.22
C LEU A 50 -1.59 -20.22 -19.60
N ILE A 51 -0.39 -19.81 -20.04
CA ILE A 51 0.19 -20.24 -21.31
C ILE A 51 0.53 -21.75 -21.28
N GLU A 52 1.09 -22.24 -20.18
CA GLU A 52 1.39 -23.67 -20.00
C GLU A 52 0.11 -24.54 -20.01
N HIS A 53 -1.02 -23.98 -19.57
CA HIS A 53 -2.34 -24.61 -19.63
C HIS A 53 -3.07 -24.42 -20.98
N GLY A 54 -2.41 -23.86 -21.99
CA GLY A 54 -2.93 -23.75 -23.35
C GLY A 54 -3.76 -22.51 -23.64
N ILE A 55 -3.78 -21.52 -22.74
CA ILE A 55 -4.35 -20.20 -23.04
C ILE A 55 -3.40 -19.44 -23.96
N ASP A 56 -3.93 -18.83 -25.01
CA ASP A 56 -3.10 -18.08 -25.95
C ASP A 56 -2.43 -16.87 -25.26
N PRO A 57 -1.26 -16.43 -25.74
CA PRO A 57 -0.48 -15.38 -25.08
C PRO A 57 -1.22 -14.05 -24.91
N LYS A 58 -2.16 -13.71 -25.81
CA LYS A 58 -2.93 -12.46 -25.73
C LYS A 58 -3.93 -12.54 -24.58
N THR A 59 -4.75 -13.58 -24.55
CA THR A 59 -5.72 -13.81 -23.47
C THR A 59 -5.04 -13.96 -22.12
N ALA A 60 -3.91 -14.68 -22.05
CA ALA A 60 -3.13 -14.81 -20.82
C ALA A 60 -2.59 -13.45 -20.32
N SER A 61 -2.21 -12.56 -21.24
CA SER A 61 -1.76 -11.21 -20.90
C SER A 61 -2.90 -10.33 -20.38
N GLU A 62 -4.09 -10.43 -20.98
CA GLU A 62 -5.29 -9.69 -20.53
C GLU A 62 -5.74 -10.15 -19.14
N LEU A 63 -5.80 -11.46 -18.89
CA LEU A 63 -6.14 -12.01 -17.58
C LEU A 63 -5.10 -11.62 -16.50
N SER A 64 -3.81 -11.66 -16.84
CA SER A 64 -2.75 -11.22 -15.94
C SER A 64 -2.82 -9.72 -15.66
N TYR A 65 -3.23 -8.90 -16.63
CA TYR A 65 -3.47 -7.47 -16.42
C TYR A 65 -4.60 -7.23 -15.43
N ILE A 66 -5.75 -7.90 -15.60
CA ILE A 66 -6.89 -7.81 -14.67
C ILE A 66 -6.48 -8.24 -13.26
N TYR A 67 -5.76 -9.37 -13.14
CA TYR A 67 -5.20 -9.83 -11.86
C TYR A 67 -4.34 -8.75 -11.21
N LEU A 68 -3.43 -8.12 -11.96
CA LEU A 68 -2.56 -7.06 -11.43
C LEU A 68 -3.32 -5.78 -11.07
N GLN A 69 -4.42 -5.45 -11.75
CA GLN A 69 -5.25 -4.29 -11.37
C GLN A 69 -5.87 -4.45 -9.98
N SER A 70 -6.20 -5.68 -9.57
CA SER A 70 -6.68 -5.92 -8.19
C SER A 70 -5.66 -5.49 -7.11
N SER A 71 -4.36 -5.45 -7.45
CA SER A 71 -3.31 -4.93 -6.55
C SER A 71 -3.23 -3.39 -6.51
N ASN A 72 -4.10 -2.69 -7.24
CA ASN A 72 -4.15 -1.25 -7.32
C ASN A 72 -5.21 -0.69 -6.35
N LEU A 73 -4.77 -0.41 -5.12
CA LEU A 73 -5.63 0.09 -4.04
C LEU A 73 -6.37 1.40 -4.36
N GLN A 74 -5.92 2.15 -5.38
CA GLN A 74 -6.59 3.34 -5.88
C GLN A 74 -7.99 3.05 -6.44
N GLU A 75 -8.26 1.84 -6.94
CA GLU A 75 -9.59 1.47 -7.45
C GLU A 75 -10.61 1.22 -6.33
N TYR A 76 -10.17 1.13 -5.07
CA TYR A 76 -11.00 0.82 -3.90
C TYR A 76 -11.09 1.97 -2.89
N LEU A 77 -10.46 3.12 -3.18
CA LEU A 77 -10.57 4.33 -2.37
C LEU A 77 -11.59 5.26 -3.04
N PRO A 78 -12.66 5.67 -2.33
CA PRO A 78 -13.69 6.56 -2.87
C PRO A 78 -13.18 7.97 -3.15
#